data_AF-A0A0F7CU08-F1
#
_entry.id   AF-A0A0F7CU08-F1
#
_cell.length_a   1.000
_cell.length_b   1.000
_cell.length_c   1.000
_cell.angle_alpha   90.00
_cell.angle_beta   90.00
_cell.angle_gamma   90.00
#
_symmetry.space_group_name_H-M   'P 1'
#
loop_
_entity.id
_entity.type
_entity.pdbx_description
1 polymer ?
#
loop_
_entity_poly.entity_id
_entity_poly.type
_entity_poly.pdbx_seq_one_letter_code
_entity_poly.pdbx_strand_id
1 'polypeptide(L)'
;MFVALVILGVIGVVVVLAWQMPEPGLMRQARNGLSLLTGAPTNIPQPIREDALAMAKTLHRHDRVKQLRLASDMLATYQTLENTNILVLFNSGGYGWTSLDKASGYATIINAIESHLVSKKCSVSVLSYQRAFRSLRGYISEILNAGAKSIAKPSELALRLRFLWNHLPNLKVLLTAESNGTVMSNQVMRLMADESRLFSIEFGPPFWYKAYQNGRIMNLRSNGTVPDAFSYGHWRRAIMANIAAIFGRNPKAPGNVLLYIGAPGHDYNWHDYPLIREKVLAFLAKHFDTCKDISE
;
A
#
# COMPACT_ATOMS: atom_id res chain seq x y z
N MET A 1 15.24 -38.04 -11.73
CA MET A 1 14.40 -38.40 -10.56
C MET A 1 14.81 -37.64 -9.30
N PHE A 2 16.07 -37.70 -8.87
CA PHE A 2 16.57 -36.97 -7.67
C PHE A 2 16.33 -35.45 -7.71
N VAL A 3 16.65 -34.79 -8.82
CA VAL A 3 16.42 -33.34 -9.00
C VAL A 3 14.94 -32.96 -8.88
N ALA A 4 14.03 -33.79 -9.40
CA ALA A 4 12.60 -33.55 -9.30
C ALA A 4 12.08 -33.70 -7.86
N LEU A 5 12.60 -34.67 -7.11
CA LEU A 5 12.28 -34.86 -5.69
C LEU A 5 12.82 -33.73 -4.83
N VAL A 6 14.01 -33.20 -5.14
CA VAL A 6 14.56 -32.02 -4.47
C VAL A 6 13.70 -30.79 -4.76
N ILE A 7 13.31 -30.56 -6.02
CA ILE A 7 12.42 -29.45 -6.39
C ILE A 7 11.06 -29.57 -5.70
N LEU A 8 10.45 -30.76 -5.68
CA LEU A 8 9.17 -31.00 -5.00
C LEU A 8 9.29 -30.83 -3.47
N GLY A 9 10.40 -31.27 -2.87
CA GLY A 9 10.68 -31.06 -1.44
C GLY A 9 10.83 -29.58 -1.10
N VAL A 10 11.57 -28.82 -1.92
CA VAL A 10 11.72 -27.37 -1.75
C VAL A 10 10.37 -26.66 -1.92
N ILE A 11 9.59 -27.01 -2.94
CA ILE A 11 8.24 -26.46 -3.15
C ILE A 11 7.33 -26.81 -1.97
N GLY A 12 7.35 -28.04 -1.48
CA GLY A 12 6.57 -28.47 -0.33
C GLY A 12 6.90 -27.68 0.94
N VAL A 13 8.19 -27.49 1.23
CA VAL A 13 8.65 -26.65 2.35
C VAL A 13 8.23 -25.20 2.18
N VAL A 14 8.35 -24.64 0.97
CA VAL A 14 7.91 -23.27 0.65
C VAL A 14 6.40 -23.11 0.85
N VAL A 15 5.59 -24.08 0.40
CA VAL A 15 4.13 -24.07 0.56
C VAL A 15 3.74 -24.17 2.03
N VAL A 16 4.36 -25.07 2.80
CA VAL A 16 4.08 -25.21 4.25
C VAL A 16 4.47 -23.94 5.02
N LEU A 17 5.63 -23.35 4.72
CA LEU A 17 6.04 -22.09 5.33
C LEU A 17 5.16 -20.91 4.93
N ALA A 18 4.52 -20.96 3.76
CA ALA A 18 3.62 -19.93 3.27
C ALA A 18 2.16 -20.10 3.74
N TRP A 19 1.76 -21.29 4.21
CA TRP A 19 0.39 -21.57 4.65
C TRP A 19 0.08 -21.01 6.05
N GLN A 20 1.10 -20.76 6.89
CA GLN A 20 0.85 -20.06 8.15
C GLN A 20 0.39 -18.63 7.85
N MET A 21 -0.77 -18.23 8.41
CA MET A 21 -1.34 -16.90 8.20
C MET A 21 -0.26 -15.82 8.40
N PRO A 22 0.04 -15.03 7.35
CA PRO A 22 1.18 -14.14 7.34
C PRO A 22 1.06 -13.14 8.48
N GLU A 23 2.18 -12.88 9.17
CA GLU A 23 2.28 -11.94 10.29
C GLU A 23 1.46 -10.68 10.03
N PRO A 24 0.63 -10.20 10.98
CA PRO A 24 -0.22 -9.02 10.76
C PRO A 24 0.57 -7.87 10.17
N GLY A 25 0.00 -7.19 9.17
CA GLY A 25 0.57 -5.94 8.69
C GLY A 25 0.59 -4.90 9.80
N LEU A 26 1.30 -3.79 9.61
CA LEU A 26 1.37 -2.73 10.63
C LEU A 26 1.12 -1.38 10.00
N MET A 27 0.32 -0.56 10.69
CA MET A 27 0.25 0.86 10.40
C MET A 27 1.46 1.56 11.00
N ARG A 28 2.15 2.34 10.17
CA ARG A 28 3.39 3.03 10.53
C ARG A 28 3.30 4.50 10.15
N GLN A 29 4.08 5.33 10.83
CA GLN A 29 4.35 6.68 10.36
C GLN A 29 4.93 6.61 8.94
N ALA A 30 4.37 7.37 7.99
CA ALA A 30 4.71 7.21 6.59
C ALA A 30 6.19 7.48 6.29
N ARG A 31 6.73 8.57 6.83
CA ARG A 31 8.06 9.12 6.50
C ARG A 31 9.19 8.22 7.02
N ASN A 32 9.23 8.01 8.33
CA ASN A 32 10.30 7.29 9.03
C ASN A 32 10.01 5.79 9.26
N GLY A 33 8.79 5.31 9.02
CA GLY A 33 8.41 3.91 9.24
C GLY A 33 8.32 3.48 10.70
N LEU A 34 8.31 4.42 11.65
CA LEU A 34 8.20 4.13 13.08
C LEU A 34 6.80 3.64 13.45
N SER A 35 6.72 2.90 14.56
CA SER A 35 5.46 2.50 15.17
C SER A 35 4.61 3.72 15.53
N LEU A 36 3.29 3.59 15.40
CA LEU A 36 2.37 4.56 15.99
C LEU A 36 2.48 4.47 17.52
N LEU A 37 2.35 5.63 18.18
CA LEU A 37 2.34 5.69 19.63
C LEU A 37 0.97 5.23 20.10
N THR A 38 0.94 4.13 20.86
CA THR A 38 -0.27 3.74 21.60
C THR A 38 -0.29 4.56 22.89
N GLY A 39 -1.33 5.38 23.10
CA GLY A 39 -1.58 5.96 24.41
C GLY A 39 -1.86 4.87 25.45
N ALA A 40 -1.97 5.24 26.73
CA ALA A 40 -2.40 4.30 27.75
C ALA A 40 -3.75 3.67 27.32
N PRO A 41 -3.91 2.34 27.36
CA PRO A 41 -5.15 1.67 26.94
C PRO A 41 -6.40 2.13 27.69
N THR A 42 -6.24 2.85 28.80
CA THR A 42 -7.32 3.45 29.58
C THR A 42 -7.93 4.69 28.92
N ASN A 43 -7.20 5.35 28.01
CA ASN A 43 -7.63 6.59 27.38
C ASN A 43 -8.55 6.36 26.17
N ILE A 44 -8.73 5.09 25.75
CA ILE A 44 -9.62 4.72 24.64
C ILE A 44 -10.93 4.15 25.23
N PRO A 45 -12.10 4.64 24.80
CA PRO A 45 -13.39 4.09 25.21
C PRO A 45 -13.44 2.56 25.14
N GLN A 46 -14.02 1.93 26.17
CA GLN A 46 -14.14 0.48 26.26
C GLN A 46 -14.78 -0.18 25.03
N PRO A 47 -15.88 0.35 24.45
CA PRO A 47 -16.49 -0.27 23.26
C PRO A 47 -15.53 -0.37 22.07
N ILE A 48 -14.65 0.62 21.89
CA ILE A 48 -13.66 0.65 20.81
C ILE A 48 -12.59 -0.42 21.03
N ARG A 49 -12.15 -0.60 22.28
CA ARG A 49 -11.16 -1.64 22.66
C ARG A 49 -11.70 -3.05 22.46
N GLU A 50 -12.95 -3.26 22.86
CA GLU A 50 -13.62 -4.56 22.71
C GLU A 50 -13.85 -4.90 21.23
N ASP A 51 -14.29 -3.93 20.43
CA ASP A 51 -14.47 -4.11 18.99
C ASP A 51 -13.14 -4.41 18.27
N ALA A 52 -12.07 -3.67 18.59
CA ALA A 52 -10.73 -3.96 18.06
C ALA A 52 -10.29 -5.41 18.36
N LEU A 53 -10.50 -5.89 19.58
CA LEU A 53 -10.17 -7.26 19.95
C LEU A 53 -11.10 -8.28 19.26
N ALA A 54 -12.40 -7.98 19.15
CA ALA A 54 -13.37 -8.83 18.47
C ALA A 54 -13.03 -9.00 16.98
N MET A 55 -12.73 -7.91 16.28
CA MET A 55 -12.29 -7.94 14.89
C MET A 55 -10.98 -8.72 14.74
N ALA A 56 -10.01 -8.52 15.63
CA ALA A 56 -8.75 -9.25 15.58
C ALA A 56 -8.92 -10.78 15.73
N LYS A 57 -9.87 -11.22 16.57
CA LYS A 57 -10.23 -12.63 16.75
C LYS A 57 -10.79 -13.26 15.47
N THR A 58 -11.47 -12.49 14.60
CA THR A 58 -12.02 -13.03 13.35
C THR A 58 -10.93 -13.49 12.38
N LEU A 59 -9.77 -12.81 12.36
CA LEU A 59 -8.63 -13.12 11.48
C LEU A 59 -7.65 -14.11 12.08
N HIS A 60 -7.43 -14.07 13.39
CA HIS A 60 -6.41 -14.87 14.08
C HIS A 60 -7.01 -15.74 15.20
N ARG A 61 -8.05 -16.53 14.89
CA ARG A 61 -8.86 -17.30 15.87
C ARG A 61 -8.07 -18.07 16.93
N HIS A 62 -6.93 -18.65 16.57
CA HIS A 62 -6.15 -19.53 17.44
C HIS A 62 -4.81 -18.93 17.90
N ASP A 63 -4.52 -17.67 17.58
CA ASP A 63 -3.24 -17.03 17.90
C ASP A 63 -3.47 -15.73 18.70
N ARG A 64 -3.45 -15.86 20.04
CA ARG A 64 -3.67 -14.74 20.96
C ARG A 64 -2.63 -13.63 20.82
N VAL A 65 -1.38 -13.97 20.47
CA VAL A 65 -0.31 -12.98 20.30
C VAL A 65 -0.60 -12.13 19.07
N LYS A 66 -0.97 -12.76 17.94
CA LYS A 66 -1.38 -12.02 16.73
C LYS A 66 -2.66 -11.20 16.95
N GLN A 67 -3.64 -11.74 17.70
CA GLN A 67 -4.85 -10.98 18.05
C GLN A 67 -4.51 -9.70 18.81
N LEU A 68 -3.72 -9.80 19.88
CA LEU A 68 -3.35 -8.63 20.70
C LEU A 68 -2.51 -7.62 19.92
N ARG A 69 -1.59 -8.09 19.07
CA ARG A 69 -0.78 -7.23 18.21
C ARG A 69 -1.63 -6.46 17.20
N LEU A 70 -2.55 -7.15 16.53
CA LEU A 70 -3.48 -6.54 15.58
C LEU A 70 -4.42 -5.54 16.28
N ALA A 71 -5.01 -5.91 17.42
CA ALA A 71 -5.87 -5.02 18.19
C ALA A 71 -5.12 -3.77 18.68
N SER A 72 -3.90 -3.92 19.20
CA SER A 72 -3.08 -2.79 19.62
C SER A 72 -2.75 -1.84 18.46
N ASP A 73 -2.44 -2.38 17.28
CA ASP A 73 -2.12 -1.56 16.10
C ASP A 73 -3.37 -0.82 15.58
N MET A 74 -4.55 -1.46 15.60
CA MET A 74 -5.82 -0.80 15.27
C MET A 74 -6.14 0.34 16.24
N LEU A 75 -5.93 0.14 17.54
CA LEU A 75 -6.15 1.16 18.56
C LEU A 75 -5.20 2.35 18.44
N ALA A 76 -3.90 2.10 18.20
CA ALA A 76 -2.94 3.16 17.93
C ALA A 76 -3.31 3.95 16.66
N THR A 77 -3.82 3.25 15.64
CA THR A 77 -4.29 3.88 14.39
C THR A 77 -5.53 4.74 14.63
N TYR A 78 -6.52 4.25 15.39
CA TYR A 78 -7.70 5.03 15.77
C TYR A 78 -7.29 6.32 16.50
N GLN A 79 -6.44 6.24 17.51
CA GLN A 79 -5.98 7.42 18.26
C GLN A 79 -5.26 8.43 17.37
N THR A 80 -4.46 7.95 16.42
CA THR A 80 -3.75 8.82 15.47
C THR A 80 -4.73 9.57 14.55
N LEU A 81 -5.91 8.99 14.27
CA LEU A 81 -6.87 9.48 13.28
C LEU A 81 -8.12 10.14 13.87
N GLU A 82 -8.25 10.21 15.19
CA GLU A 82 -9.45 10.71 15.88
C GLU A 82 -9.90 12.10 15.40
N ASN A 83 -8.93 12.97 15.09
CA ASN A 83 -9.17 14.33 14.60
C ASN A 83 -8.79 14.51 13.12
N THR A 84 -8.82 13.43 12.33
CA THR A 84 -8.43 13.43 10.90
C THR A 84 -9.65 13.30 9.98
N ASN A 85 -9.72 14.15 8.95
CA ASN A 85 -10.74 14.02 7.89
C ASN A 85 -10.31 13.00 6.83
N ILE A 86 -9.04 13.03 6.44
CA ILE A 86 -8.52 12.24 5.33
C ILE A 86 -7.29 11.48 5.77
N LEU A 87 -7.38 10.15 5.72
CA LEU A 87 -6.22 9.27 5.80
C LEU A 87 -5.64 9.07 4.39
N VAL A 88 -4.40 9.52 4.18
CA VAL A 88 -3.60 9.09 3.02
C VAL A 88 -2.77 7.89 3.45
N LEU A 89 -3.07 6.72 2.89
CA LEU A 89 -2.40 5.47 3.25
C LEU A 89 -1.47 4.99 2.14
N PHE A 90 -0.17 5.09 2.40
CA PHE A 90 0.87 4.66 1.47
C PHE A 90 1.12 3.14 1.53
N ASN A 91 1.00 2.50 0.37
CA ASN A 91 1.30 1.10 0.13
C ASN A 91 2.52 1.01 -0.77
N SER A 92 3.69 0.78 -0.18
CA SER A 92 4.94 0.74 -0.94
C SER A 92 4.99 -0.46 -1.90
N GLY A 93 5.83 -0.31 -2.93
CA GLY A 93 6.16 -1.37 -3.87
C GLY A 93 7.10 -2.42 -3.31
N GLY A 94 7.65 -3.24 -4.20
CA GLY A 94 8.58 -4.32 -3.85
C GLY A 94 7.96 -5.31 -2.87
N TYR A 95 8.60 -5.46 -1.72
CA TYR A 95 8.16 -6.33 -0.61
C TYR A 95 7.28 -5.60 0.43
N GLY A 96 6.94 -4.33 0.21
CA GLY A 96 5.94 -3.62 1.01
C GLY A 96 6.34 -3.26 2.44
N TRP A 97 7.63 -2.99 2.69
CA TRP A 97 8.14 -2.47 3.97
C TRP A 97 8.89 -1.14 3.83
N THR A 98 8.85 -0.54 2.64
CA THR A 98 9.61 0.67 2.36
C THR A 98 8.84 1.86 2.92
N SER A 99 9.47 2.64 3.81
CA SER A 99 8.90 3.90 4.27
C SER A 99 8.94 4.93 3.15
N LEU A 100 8.07 5.94 3.25
CA LEU A 100 7.90 6.95 2.22
C LEU A 100 9.21 7.71 1.90
N ASP A 101 10.01 8.04 2.91
CA ASP A 101 11.27 8.78 2.70
C ASP A 101 12.29 8.00 1.85
N LYS A 102 12.13 6.68 1.76
CA LYS A 102 12.97 5.80 0.94
C LYS A 102 12.40 5.57 -0.47
N ALA A 103 11.19 6.03 -0.74
CA ALA A 103 10.55 6.03 -2.04
C ALA A 103 10.61 7.44 -2.64
N SER A 104 11.82 7.93 -2.94
CA SER A 104 12.11 9.36 -3.18
C SER A 104 11.21 10.03 -4.22
N GLY A 105 10.98 9.39 -5.38
CA GLY A 105 10.05 9.92 -6.38
C GLY A 105 8.61 9.99 -5.87
N TYR A 106 8.15 8.90 -5.25
CA TYR A 106 6.79 8.78 -4.73
C TYR A 106 6.48 9.71 -3.55
N ALA A 107 7.48 9.96 -2.70
CA ALA A 107 7.41 10.91 -1.61
C ALA A 107 7.01 12.29 -2.11
N THR A 108 7.54 12.72 -3.25
CA THR A 108 7.18 14.03 -3.84
C THR A 108 5.70 14.09 -4.23
N ILE A 109 5.12 12.98 -4.71
CA ILE A 109 3.70 12.90 -5.07
C ILE A 109 2.83 12.96 -3.82
N ILE A 110 3.15 12.16 -2.80
CA ILE A 110 2.38 12.13 -1.56
C ILE A 110 2.46 13.47 -0.81
N ASN A 111 3.64 14.11 -0.78
CA ASN A 111 3.80 15.46 -0.22
C ASN A 111 2.92 16.48 -0.94
N ALA A 112 2.81 16.39 -2.27
CA ALA A 112 1.97 17.28 -3.04
C ALA A 112 0.48 17.02 -2.81
N ILE A 113 0.07 15.76 -2.69
CA ILE A 113 -1.30 15.38 -2.31
C ILE A 113 -1.64 15.95 -0.92
N GLU A 114 -0.78 15.72 0.08
CA GLU A 114 -0.94 16.23 1.44
C GLU A 114 -1.05 17.76 1.44
N SER A 115 -0.12 18.45 0.78
CA SER A 115 -0.11 19.92 0.67
C SER A 115 -1.38 20.46 0.00
N HIS A 116 -1.85 19.79 -1.06
CA HIS A 116 -3.08 20.18 -1.76
C HIS A 116 -4.30 20.06 -0.84
N LEU A 117 -4.43 18.94 -0.13
CA LEU A 117 -5.55 18.71 0.79
C LEU A 117 -5.51 19.66 2.00
N VAL A 118 -4.33 19.92 2.57
CA VAL A 118 -4.16 20.90 3.65
C VAL A 118 -4.50 22.32 3.18
N SER A 119 -4.16 22.70 1.94
CA SER A 119 -4.55 24.00 1.37
C SER A 119 -6.07 24.18 1.24
N LYS A 120 -6.81 23.06 1.20
CA LYS A 120 -8.28 22.99 1.23
C LYS A 120 -8.85 22.92 2.65
N LYS A 121 -8.04 23.22 3.67
CA LYS A 121 -8.37 23.19 5.10
C LYS A 121 -8.77 21.80 5.62
N CYS A 122 -8.33 20.73 4.96
CA CYS A 122 -8.54 19.37 5.46
C CYS A 122 -7.56 19.03 6.59
N SER A 123 -8.04 18.35 7.63
CA SER A 123 -7.16 17.60 8.54
C SER A 123 -6.72 16.30 7.88
N VAL A 124 -5.42 16.16 7.62
CA VAL A 124 -4.84 15.04 6.85
C VAL A 124 -3.80 14.31 7.70
N SER A 125 -3.89 12.98 7.72
CA SER A 125 -2.83 12.12 8.27
C SER A 125 -2.28 11.22 7.19
N VAL A 126 -0.95 11.16 7.08
CA VAL A 126 -0.25 10.29 6.14
C VAL A 126 0.40 9.13 6.88
N LEU A 127 -0.10 7.92 6.63
CA LEU A 127 0.43 6.67 7.21
C LEU A 127 0.96 5.76 6.12
N SER A 128 1.78 4.79 6.50
CA SER A 128 2.17 3.69 5.62
C SER A 128 1.65 2.36 6.15
N TYR A 129 1.21 1.49 5.24
CA TYR A 129 0.86 0.11 5.58
C TYR A 129 2.02 -0.81 5.23
N GLN A 130 2.69 -1.30 6.27
CA GLN A 130 3.76 -2.27 6.15
C GLN A 130 3.17 -3.68 6.06
N ARG A 131 3.15 -4.24 4.85
CA ARG A 131 2.54 -5.56 4.58
C ARG A 131 3.42 -6.74 4.98
N ALA A 132 4.75 -6.54 5.00
CA ALA A 132 5.72 -7.58 5.30
C ALA A 132 6.86 -7.10 6.21
N PHE A 133 7.54 -8.06 6.80
CA PHE A 133 8.71 -7.86 7.65
C PHE A 133 9.97 -8.25 6.89
N ARG A 134 11.09 -7.56 7.19
CA ARG A 134 12.42 -7.92 6.67
C ARG A 134 12.88 -9.26 7.27
N SER A 135 12.38 -10.35 6.70
CA SER A 135 12.78 -11.71 7.02
C SER A 135 12.74 -12.55 5.75
N LEU A 136 13.55 -13.60 5.66
CA LEU A 136 13.51 -14.59 4.57
C LEU A 136 12.08 -15.11 4.31
N ARG A 137 11.29 -15.28 5.38
CA ARG A 137 9.87 -15.63 5.29
C ARG A 137 9.00 -14.52 4.70
N GLY A 138 9.26 -13.26 5.05
CA GLY A 138 8.61 -12.10 4.45
C GLY A 138 8.87 -11.99 2.95
N TYR A 139 10.11 -12.24 2.50
CA TYR A 139 10.44 -12.29 1.07
C TYR A 139 9.65 -13.38 0.32
N ILE A 140 9.61 -14.61 0.86
CA ILE A 140 8.91 -15.75 0.25
C ILE A 140 7.38 -15.53 0.26
N SER A 141 6.82 -15.05 1.38
CA SER A 141 5.40 -14.74 1.49
C SER A 141 4.97 -13.68 0.49
N GLU A 142 5.79 -12.65 0.28
CA GLU A 142 5.51 -11.59 -0.71
C GLU A 142 5.64 -12.08 -2.16
N ILE A 143 6.58 -12.97 -2.48
CA ILE A 143 6.65 -13.58 -3.82
C ILE A 143 5.38 -14.39 -4.12
N LEU A 144 4.87 -15.13 -3.13
CA LEU A 144 3.63 -15.91 -3.26
C LEU A 144 2.38 -15.02 -3.23
N ASN A 145 2.38 -13.94 -2.44
CA ASN A 145 1.29 -12.96 -2.35
C ASN A 145 1.26 -11.98 -3.54
N ALA A 146 2.39 -11.73 -4.19
CA ALA A 146 2.48 -10.95 -5.43
C ALA A 146 1.78 -11.67 -6.60
N GLY A 147 1.52 -12.96 -6.46
CA GLY A 147 0.50 -13.65 -7.24
C GLY A 147 -0.88 -13.08 -6.91
N ALA A 148 -1.55 -12.49 -7.91
CA ALA A 148 -2.85 -11.82 -7.86
C ALA A 148 -4.02 -12.55 -7.16
N LYS A 149 -3.80 -13.78 -6.67
CA LYS A 149 -4.76 -14.68 -6.04
C LYS A 149 -4.74 -14.65 -4.50
N SER A 150 -3.70 -14.13 -3.86
CA SER A 150 -3.70 -14.01 -2.39
C SER A 150 -4.61 -12.86 -1.96
N ILE A 151 -5.60 -13.15 -1.12
CA ILE A 151 -6.55 -12.15 -0.58
C ILE A 151 -6.41 -11.93 0.92
N ALA A 152 -5.58 -12.70 1.62
CA ALA A 152 -5.49 -12.64 3.08
C ALA A 152 -5.06 -11.24 3.57
N LYS A 153 -4.01 -10.68 2.97
CA LYS A 153 -3.52 -9.34 3.31
C LYS A 153 -4.49 -8.22 2.94
N PRO A 154 -5.05 -8.19 1.72
CA PRO A 154 -6.13 -7.25 1.37
C PRO A 154 -7.31 -7.32 2.35
N SER A 155 -7.76 -8.53 2.71
CA SER A 155 -8.85 -8.71 3.67
C SER A 155 -8.51 -8.18 5.06
N GLU A 156 -7.26 -8.37 5.52
CA GLU A 156 -6.79 -7.80 6.78
C GLU A 156 -6.84 -6.27 6.76
N LEU A 157 -6.34 -5.63 5.69
CA LEU A 157 -6.42 -4.17 5.56
C LEU A 157 -7.86 -3.68 5.45
N ALA A 158 -8.71 -4.35 4.67
CA ALA A 158 -10.13 -4.01 4.55
C ALA A 158 -10.84 -4.07 5.92
N LEU A 159 -10.53 -5.08 6.75
CA LEU A 159 -11.06 -5.20 8.10
C LEU A 159 -10.60 -4.04 9.01
N ARG A 160 -9.34 -3.62 8.92
CA ARG A 160 -8.85 -2.44 9.66
C ARG A 160 -9.57 -1.17 9.24
N LEU A 161 -9.82 -0.99 7.95
CA LEU A 161 -10.56 0.18 7.47
C LEU A 161 -12.02 0.15 7.95
N ARG A 162 -12.67 -1.02 7.98
CA ARG A 162 -14.01 -1.18 8.58
C ARG A 162 -14.03 -0.81 10.06
N PHE A 163 -13.05 -1.28 10.83
CA PHE A 163 -12.88 -0.87 12.22
C PHE A 163 -12.80 0.65 12.35
N LEU A 164 -11.96 1.30 11.54
CA LEU A 164 -11.85 2.77 11.57
C LEU A 164 -13.18 3.44 11.23
N TRP A 165 -13.89 3.01 10.19
CA TRP A 165 -15.16 3.61 9.81
C TRP A 165 -16.32 3.38 10.78
N ASN A 166 -16.26 2.32 11.59
CA ASN A 166 -17.23 2.09 12.66
C ASN A 166 -17.11 3.16 13.76
N HIS A 167 -15.92 3.68 14.00
CA HIS A 167 -15.64 4.64 15.08
C HIS A 167 -15.29 6.06 14.58
N LEU A 168 -14.98 6.21 13.30
CA LEU A 168 -14.65 7.46 12.61
C LEU A 168 -15.46 7.54 11.30
N PRO A 169 -16.80 7.74 11.38
CA PRO A 169 -17.70 7.58 10.23
C PRO A 169 -17.44 8.58 9.11
N ASN A 170 -16.84 9.74 9.42
CA ASN A 170 -16.54 10.80 8.48
C ASN A 170 -15.15 10.67 7.83
N LEU A 171 -14.34 9.69 8.25
CA LEU A 171 -13.00 9.49 7.70
C LEU A 171 -13.07 9.09 6.23
N LYS A 172 -12.43 9.86 5.35
CA LYS A 172 -12.15 9.43 3.98
C LYS A 172 -10.78 8.77 3.92
N VAL A 173 -10.64 7.72 3.12
CA VAL A 173 -9.37 7.00 2.96
C VAL A 173 -8.92 7.07 1.51
N LEU A 174 -7.74 7.61 1.28
CA LEU A 174 -7.04 7.63 0.01
C LEU A 174 -5.87 6.65 0.06
N LEU A 175 -6.02 5.48 -0.56
CA LEU A 175 -4.91 4.57 -0.79
C LEU A 175 -3.99 5.18 -1.84
N THR A 176 -2.69 5.19 -1.57
CA THR A 176 -1.66 5.58 -2.54
C THR A 176 -0.68 4.42 -2.67
N ALA A 177 -0.39 3.99 -3.90
CA ALA A 177 0.28 2.70 -4.06
C ALA A 177 1.14 2.57 -5.32
N GLU A 178 2.37 2.13 -5.15
CA GLU A 178 3.32 1.94 -6.26
C GLU A 178 3.59 0.46 -6.53
N SER A 179 3.87 0.10 -7.78
CA SER A 179 4.38 -1.24 -8.14
C SER A 179 3.51 -2.36 -7.54
N ASN A 180 4.08 -3.36 -6.88
CA ASN A 180 3.33 -4.42 -6.17
C ASN A 180 2.33 -3.90 -5.13
N GLY A 181 2.55 -2.72 -4.54
CA GLY A 181 1.60 -2.11 -3.61
C GLY A 181 0.25 -1.80 -4.26
N THR A 182 0.22 -1.59 -5.58
CA THR A 182 -1.02 -1.41 -6.36
C THR A 182 -1.91 -2.64 -6.30
N VAL A 183 -1.34 -3.85 -6.36
CA VAL A 183 -2.10 -5.11 -6.32
C VAL A 183 -2.91 -5.19 -5.02
N MET A 184 -2.26 -4.89 -3.90
CA MET A 184 -2.92 -4.85 -2.60
C MET A 184 -4.03 -3.80 -2.57
N SER A 185 -3.70 -2.56 -2.91
CA SER A 185 -4.65 -1.45 -2.78
C SER A 185 -5.86 -1.67 -3.67
N ASN A 186 -5.63 -2.17 -4.88
CA ASN A 186 -6.67 -2.49 -5.84
C ASN A 186 -7.54 -3.69 -5.38
N GLN A 187 -6.93 -4.71 -4.74
CA GLN A 187 -7.70 -5.79 -4.13
C GLN A 187 -8.56 -5.29 -2.95
N VAL A 188 -8.07 -4.35 -2.13
CA VAL A 188 -8.89 -3.71 -1.09
C VAL A 188 -10.06 -2.93 -1.71
N MET A 189 -9.79 -2.15 -2.76
CA MET A 189 -10.85 -1.47 -3.54
C MET A 189 -11.92 -2.44 -4.05
N ARG A 190 -11.50 -3.63 -4.50
CA ARG A 190 -12.41 -4.68 -4.98
C ARG A 190 -13.21 -5.33 -3.86
N LEU A 191 -12.59 -5.61 -2.71
CA LEU A 191 -13.27 -6.15 -1.51
C LEU A 191 -14.25 -5.16 -0.88
N MET A 192 -14.08 -3.87 -1.17
CA MET A 192 -14.87 -2.76 -0.65
C MET A 192 -15.48 -1.93 -1.79
N ALA A 193 -16.00 -2.63 -2.81
CA ALA A 193 -16.54 -2.03 -4.03
C ALA A 193 -17.71 -1.06 -3.80
N ASP A 194 -18.40 -1.18 -2.67
CA ASP A 194 -19.56 -0.34 -2.31
C ASP A 194 -19.20 0.77 -1.30
N GLU A 195 -17.98 0.78 -0.75
CA GLU A 195 -17.56 1.77 0.24
C GLU A 195 -17.21 3.10 -0.41
N SER A 196 -18.15 4.06 -0.39
CA SER A 196 -17.99 5.37 -1.05
C SER A 196 -16.86 6.26 -0.49
N ARG A 197 -16.39 6.01 0.74
CA ARG A 197 -15.34 6.78 1.41
C ARG A 197 -13.91 6.32 1.08
N LEU A 198 -13.78 5.28 0.25
CA LEU A 198 -12.49 4.70 -0.15
C LEU A 198 -12.11 5.11 -1.58
N PHE A 199 -10.88 5.57 -1.75
CA PHE A 199 -10.31 6.00 -3.04
C PHE A 199 -8.91 5.42 -3.21
N SER A 200 -8.44 5.30 -4.45
CA SER A 200 -7.10 4.76 -4.73
C SER A 200 -6.41 5.54 -5.84
N ILE A 201 -5.15 5.91 -5.61
CA ILE A 201 -4.21 6.42 -6.60
C ILE A 201 -3.07 5.40 -6.72
N GLU A 202 -2.94 4.82 -7.91
CA GLU A 202 -2.08 3.68 -8.19
C GLU A 202 -1.15 3.99 -9.34
N PHE A 203 0.14 3.74 -9.16
CA PHE A 203 1.14 3.96 -10.20
C PHE A 203 1.97 2.70 -10.43
N GLY A 204 2.16 2.38 -11.71
CA GLY A 204 2.99 1.28 -12.16
C GLY A 204 2.54 -0.11 -11.72
N PRO A 205 1.26 -0.51 -11.84
CA PRO A 205 0.85 -1.87 -11.47
C PRO A 205 1.56 -2.95 -12.30
N PRO A 206 1.89 -4.12 -11.72
CA PRO A 206 2.49 -5.21 -12.47
C PRO A 206 1.67 -5.61 -13.70
N PHE A 207 2.33 -5.91 -14.82
CA PHE A 207 1.64 -6.24 -16.08
C PHE A 207 0.75 -7.50 -15.96
N TRP A 208 1.09 -8.44 -15.07
CA TRP A 208 0.27 -9.63 -14.82
C TRP A 208 -1.01 -9.36 -14.04
N TYR A 209 -1.15 -8.16 -13.47
CA TYR A 209 -2.31 -7.79 -12.67
C TYR A 209 -3.33 -7.00 -13.49
N LYS A 210 -4.53 -7.60 -13.64
CA LYS A 210 -5.70 -6.94 -14.21
C LYS A 210 -6.40 -6.14 -13.10
N ALA A 211 -6.11 -4.85 -13.07
CA ALA A 211 -6.69 -3.94 -12.09
C ALA A 211 -8.21 -3.85 -12.20
N TYR A 212 -8.90 -3.94 -11.06
CA TYR A 212 -10.26 -3.49 -10.88
C TYR A 212 -10.29 -1.96 -11.10
N GLN A 213 -11.20 -1.49 -11.94
CA GLN A 213 -11.29 -0.08 -12.32
C GLN A 213 -12.71 0.42 -12.06
N ASN A 214 -12.82 1.59 -11.46
CA ASN A 214 -14.07 2.33 -11.32
C ASN A 214 -13.75 3.83 -11.15
N GLY A 215 -14.78 4.66 -10.99
CA GLY A 215 -14.61 6.11 -10.88
C GLY A 215 -13.82 6.61 -9.66
N ARG A 216 -13.50 5.75 -8.69
CA ARG A 216 -12.75 6.06 -7.44
C ARG A 216 -11.30 5.56 -7.48
N ILE A 217 -10.85 5.04 -8.62
CA ILE A 217 -9.50 4.52 -8.82
C ILE A 217 -8.83 5.30 -9.95
N MET A 218 -7.71 5.95 -9.65
CA MET A 218 -6.79 6.45 -10.66
C MET A 218 -5.64 5.47 -10.80
N ASN A 219 -5.49 4.83 -11.96
CA ASN A 219 -4.40 3.90 -12.24
C ASN A 219 -3.57 4.40 -13.42
N LEU A 220 -2.27 4.61 -13.20
CA LEU A 220 -1.33 5.10 -14.21
C LEU A 220 -0.22 4.09 -14.47
N ARG A 221 0.00 3.77 -15.75
CA ARG A 221 1.06 2.86 -16.23
C ARG A 221 2.16 3.60 -17.00
N SER A 222 2.22 4.92 -16.89
CA SER A 222 3.20 5.74 -17.60
C SER A 222 3.43 7.02 -16.81
N ASN A 223 4.67 7.50 -16.84
CA ASN A 223 5.03 8.81 -16.31
C ASN A 223 4.78 9.96 -17.32
N GLY A 224 4.30 9.63 -18.52
CA GLY A 224 4.00 10.59 -19.58
C GLY A 224 5.17 10.87 -20.53
N THR A 225 6.39 10.51 -20.15
CA THR A 225 7.58 10.62 -21.02
C THR A 225 7.91 9.27 -21.66
N VAL A 226 7.89 8.19 -20.87
CA VAL A 226 8.19 6.83 -21.35
C VAL A 226 7.15 5.86 -20.79
N PRO A 227 6.55 4.98 -21.61
CA PRO A 227 5.69 3.90 -21.11
C PRO A 227 6.46 3.01 -20.15
N ASP A 228 5.87 2.73 -18.99
CA ASP A 228 6.48 1.93 -17.94
C ASP A 228 6.72 0.49 -18.42
N ALA A 229 8.00 0.14 -18.57
CA ALA A 229 8.39 -1.15 -19.11
C ALA A 229 7.93 -2.33 -18.24
N PHE A 230 7.85 -2.16 -16.93
CA PHE A 230 7.37 -3.20 -16.02
C PHE A 230 5.86 -3.36 -16.12
N SER A 231 5.13 -2.24 -16.11
CA SER A 231 3.66 -2.25 -16.09
C SER A 231 3.03 -2.68 -17.40
N TYR A 232 3.74 -2.53 -18.52
CA TYR A 232 3.33 -3.03 -19.84
C TYR A 232 3.94 -4.39 -20.20
N GLY A 233 4.81 -4.97 -19.35
CA GLY A 233 5.48 -6.24 -19.64
C GLY A 233 6.49 -6.15 -20.80
N HIS A 234 7.05 -4.96 -21.04
CA HIS A 234 8.08 -4.72 -22.05
C HIS A 234 9.46 -5.20 -21.60
N TRP A 235 9.58 -6.49 -21.32
CA TRP A 235 10.79 -7.11 -20.76
C TRP A 235 12.05 -6.90 -21.57
N ARG A 236 11.94 -6.80 -22.91
CA ARG A 236 13.08 -6.46 -23.76
C ARG A 236 13.68 -5.11 -23.37
N ARG A 237 12.86 -4.10 -23.05
CA ARG A 237 13.34 -2.77 -22.63
C ARG A 237 13.97 -2.82 -21.24
N ALA A 238 13.39 -3.59 -20.31
CA ALA A 238 13.97 -3.79 -18.99
C ALA A 238 15.35 -4.48 -19.09
N ILE A 239 15.46 -5.59 -19.82
CA ILE A 239 16.72 -6.32 -20.01
C ILE A 239 17.78 -5.41 -20.66
N MET A 240 17.43 -4.71 -21.74
CA MET A 240 18.38 -3.80 -22.42
C MET A 240 18.81 -2.63 -21.54
N ALA A 241 17.94 -2.11 -20.67
CA ALA A 241 18.30 -1.07 -19.72
C ALA A 241 19.32 -1.55 -18.68
N ASN A 242 19.16 -2.78 -18.17
CA ASN A 242 20.12 -3.37 -17.23
C ASN A 242 21.47 -3.66 -17.92
N ILE A 243 21.47 -4.16 -19.17
CA ILE A 243 22.70 -4.34 -19.97
C ILE A 243 23.38 -2.99 -20.20
N ALA A 244 22.64 -1.96 -20.61
CA ALA A 244 23.17 -0.62 -20.85
C ALA A 244 23.78 0.00 -19.58
N ALA A 245 23.17 -0.22 -18.41
CA ALA A 245 23.68 0.23 -17.12
C ALA A 245 25.03 -0.41 -16.76
N ILE A 246 25.25 -1.70 -17.10
CA ILE A 246 26.56 -2.36 -16.95
C ILE A 246 27.65 -1.65 -17.78
N PHE A 247 27.28 -1.08 -18.93
CA PHE A 247 28.17 -0.28 -19.77
C PHE A 247 28.14 1.23 -19.46
N GLY A 248 27.64 1.64 -18.29
CA GLY A 248 27.64 3.04 -17.84
C GLY A 248 26.63 3.96 -18.53
N ARG A 249 25.66 3.42 -19.28
CA ARG A 249 24.62 4.21 -19.97
C ARG A 249 23.33 4.21 -19.14
N ASN A 250 22.90 5.40 -18.71
CA ASN A 250 21.62 5.57 -17.99
C ASN A 250 20.47 5.93 -18.95
N PRO A 251 19.27 5.31 -18.80
CA PRO A 251 18.10 5.66 -19.60
C PRO A 251 17.54 7.04 -19.22
N LYS A 252 16.85 7.70 -20.16
CA LYS A 252 16.24 9.03 -19.96
C LYS A 252 15.17 9.10 -18.85
N ALA A 253 14.58 7.96 -18.48
CA ALA A 253 13.60 7.84 -17.38
C ALA A 253 13.93 6.55 -16.59
N PRO A 254 14.93 6.60 -15.69
CA PRO A 254 15.36 5.43 -14.92
C PRO A 254 14.31 5.11 -13.86
N GLY A 255 13.91 3.84 -13.75
CA GLY A 255 13.04 3.33 -12.70
C GLY A 255 13.52 1.94 -12.28
N ASN A 256 13.24 1.50 -11.07
CA ASN A 256 13.70 0.20 -10.56
C ASN A 256 12.54 -0.62 -9.99
N VAL A 257 12.56 -1.93 -10.23
CA VAL A 257 11.62 -2.90 -9.66
C VAL A 257 12.41 -3.98 -8.91
N LEU A 258 11.82 -4.54 -7.85
CA LEU A 258 12.48 -5.56 -7.00
C LEU A 258 13.89 -5.12 -6.54
N LEU A 259 14.01 -3.86 -6.13
CA LEU A 259 15.23 -3.19 -5.64
C LEU A 259 16.32 -2.89 -6.68
N TYR A 260 16.47 -3.65 -7.76
CA TYR A 260 17.63 -3.52 -8.66
C TYR A 260 17.36 -3.68 -10.16
N ILE A 261 16.15 -4.07 -10.58
CA ILE A 261 15.86 -4.30 -12.00
C ILE A 261 15.47 -2.97 -12.64
N GLY A 262 16.35 -2.45 -13.51
CA GLY A 262 16.04 -1.28 -14.33
C GLY A 262 14.79 -1.50 -15.18
N ALA A 263 13.77 -0.69 -14.94
CA ALA A 263 12.49 -0.65 -15.62
C ALA A 263 12.24 0.78 -16.13
N PRO A 264 12.61 1.10 -17.38
CA PRO A 264 12.41 2.44 -17.93
C PRO A 264 10.95 2.89 -17.84
N GLY A 265 10.73 4.12 -17.40
CA GLY A 265 9.38 4.67 -17.20
C GLY A 265 8.68 4.21 -15.91
N HIS A 266 9.30 3.34 -15.10
CA HIS A 266 8.83 2.97 -13.76
C HIS A 266 9.34 3.94 -12.68
N ASP A 267 9.50 5.20 -13.05
CA ASP A 267 9.78 6.29 -12.13
C ASP A 267 8.64 7.29 -12.22
N TYR A 268 8.07 7.56 -11.05
CA TYR A 268 6.90 8.39 -10.85
C TYR A 268 7.26 9.40 -9.77
N ASN A 269 7.33 10.66 -10.17
CA ASN A 269 7.61 11.76 -9.27
C ASN A 269 6.82 13.01 -9.67
N TRP A 270 6.64 13.92 -8.73
CA TRP A 270 5.82 15.11 -8.90
C TRP A 270 6.50 16.18 -9.75
N HIS A 271 7.82 16.31 -9.67
CA HIS A 271 8.55 17.44 -10.25
C HIS A 271 8.79 17.28 -11.75
N ASP A 272 9.19 16.08 -12.19
CA ASP A 272 9.67 15.86 -13.55
C ASP A 272 8.54 15.51 -14.53
N TYR A 273 7.37 15.08 -14.02
CA TYR A 273 6.33 14.50 -14.87
C TYR A 273 5.00 15.29 -14.80
N PRO A 274 4.74 16.19 -15.77
CA PRO A 274 3.50 16.98 -15.81
C PRO A 274 2.22 16.14 -15.84
N LEU A 275 2.23 15.00 -16.55
CA LEU A 275 1.07 14.11 -16.63
C LEU A 275 0.65 13.60 -15.24
N ILE A 276 1.62 13.33 -14.36
CA ILE A 276 1.37 12.88 -12.99
C ILE A 276 0.62 13.96 -12.22
N ARG A 277 1.12 15.21 -12.29
CA ARG A 277 0.47 16.35 -11.63
C ARG A 277 -0.94 16.57 -12.15
N GLU A 278 -1.13 16.61 -13.46
CA GLU A 278 -2.43 16.82 -14.10
C GLU A 278 -3.45 15.78 -13.62
N LYS A 279 -3.10 14.49 -13.70
CA LYS A 279 -4.01 13.41 -13.35
C LYS A 279 -4.32 13.36 -11.86
N VAL A 280 -3.32 13.54 -11.00
CA VAL A 280 -3.53 13.57 -9.55
C VAL A 280 -4.41 14.76 -9.16
N LEU A 281 -4.13 15.97 -9.65
CA LEU A 281 -4.93 17.15 -9.32
C LEU A 281 -6.37 17.03 -9.83
N ALA A 282 -6.57 16.50 -11.04
CA ALA A 282 -7.91 16.24 -11.56
C ALA A 282 -8.68 15.23 -10.70
N PHE A 283 -8.00 14.17 -10.24
CA PHE A 283 -8.61 13.18 -9.34
C PHE A 283 -8.96 13.78 -7.97
N LEU A 284 -8.07 14.57 -7.37
CA LEU A 284 -8.32 15.24 -6.10
C LEU A 284 -9.46 16.25 -6.20
N ALA A 285 -9.48 17.09 -7.25
CA ALA A 285 -10.56 18.03 -7.49
C ALA A 285 -11.92 17.33 -7.64
N LYS A 286 -11.96 16.15 -8.26
CA LYS A 286 -13.20 15.39 -8.44
C LYS A 286 -13.75 14.78 -7.13
N HIS A 287 -12.89 14.40 -6.19
CA HIS A 287 -13.29 13.56 -5.04
C HIS A 287 -13.08 14.21 -3.66
N PHE A 288 -12.28 15.27 -3.59
CA PHE A 288 -11.80 15.89 -2.35
C PHE A 288 -11.89 17.43 -2.38
N ASP A 289 -12.84 17.99 -3.15
CA ASP A 289 -12.89 19.45 -3.39
C ASP A 289 -13.15 20.29 -2.12
N THR A 290 -13.83 19.73 -1.13
CA THR A 290 -14.08 20.36 0.17
C THR A 290 -13.99 19.35 1.30
N CYS A 291 -13.30 19.72 2.38
CA CYS A 291 -13.50 19.08 3.68
C CYS A 291 -14.68 19.77 4.36
N LYS A 292 -15.73 19.01 4.68
CA LYS A 292 -16.75 19.52 5.60
C LYS A 292 -16.07 19.67 6.96
N ASP A 293 -16.17 20.85 7.55
CA ASP A 293 -15.63 21.10 8.88
C ASP A 293 -16.20 20.07 9.88
N ILE A 294 -15.36 19.56 10.78
CA ILE A 294 -15.78 18.70 11.90
C ILE A 294 -16.45 19.54 13.01
N SER A 295 -16.80 20.80 12.75
CA SER A 295 -17.44 21.68 13.71
C SER A 295 -18.96 21.67 13.55
N GLU A 296 -19.63 20.76 14.27
CA GLU A 296 -20.63 21.04 15.34
C GLU A 296 -21.25 19.73 15.83
#